data_AF-A0A368HG19-F1
#
_entry.id   AF-A0A368HG19-F1
#
_cell.length_a   1.000
_cell.length_b   1.000
_cell.length_c   1.000
_cell.angle_alpha   90.00
_cell.angle_beta   90.00
_cell.angle_gamma   90.00
#
_symmetry.space_group_name_H-M   'P 1'
#
loop_
_entity.id
_entity.type
_entity.pdbx_description
1 polymer ?
#
loop_
_entity_poly.entity_id
_entity_poly.type
_entity_poly.pdbx_seq_one_letter_code
_entity_poly.pdbx_strand_id
1 'polypeptide(L)' 'MLSCVLTLVNDYTEAFGVRPNVVYMNQAHYEYLREEMPGVRAHDDVVAMLGIDISLASHVTYPHVATAQFREQRILVS' A
#
# COMPACT_ATOMS: atom_id res chain seq x y z
N MET A 1 -10.94 5.65 -3.47
CA MET A 1 -9.79 5.05 -2.77
C MET A 1 -8.43 5.45 -3.34
N LEU A 2 -8.20 5.38 -4.65
CA LEU A 2 -6.97 5.79 -5.32
C LEU A 2 -6.55 7.22 -4.94
N SER A 3 -7.50 8.17 -4.98
CA SER A 3 -7.24 9.54 -4.53
C SER A 3 -6.76 9.62 -3.08
N CYS A 4 -7.38 8.83 -2.17
CA CYS A 4 -6.97 8.75 -0.77
C CYS A 4 -5.54 8.21 -0.61
N VAL A 5 -5.19 7.15 -1.35
CA VAL A 5 -3.81 6.62 -1.34
C VAL A 5 -2.81 7.67 -1.83
N LEU A 6 -3.12 8.36 -2.94
CA LEU A 6 -2.24 9.40 -3.47
C LEU A 6 -2.07 10.57 -2.49
N THR A 7 -3.14 11.00 -1.82
CA THR A 7 -3.06 12.02 -0.77
C THR A 7 -2.16 11.56 0.38
N LEU A 8 -2.35 10.34 0.89
CA LEU A 8 -1.51 9.81 1.98
C LEU A 8 -0.02 9.76 1.60
N VAL A 9 0.28 9.39 0.36
CA VAL A 9 1.65 9.34 -0.17
C VAL A 9 2.26 10.74 -0.25
N ASN A 10 1.50 11.72 -0.75
CA ASN A 10 1.96 13.09 -0.86
C ASN A 10 2.19 13.70 0.52
N ASP A 11 1.21 13.58 1.43
CA ASP A 11 1.30 14.10 2.79
C ASP A 11 2.51 13.52 3.54
N TYR A 12 2.76 12.20 3.39
CA TYR A 12 3.93 11.56 3.98
C TYR A 12 5.24 12.08 3.35
N THR A 13 5.28 12.23 2.03
CA THR A 13 6.47 12.72 1.33
C THR A 13 6.80 14.16 1.72
N GLU A 14 5.79 15.02 1.86
CA GLU A 14 5.95 16.39 2.34
C GLU A 14 6.43 16.43 3.80
N ALA A 15 5.90 15.56 4.67
CA ALA A 15 6.26 15.52 6.08
C ALA A 15 7.66 14.94 6.35
N PHE A 16 8.08 13.91 5.60
CA PHE A 16 9.30 13.14 5.89
C PHE A 16 10.41 13.31 4.85
N GLY A 17 10.15 13.98 3.72
CA GLY A 17 11.11 14.19 2.63
C GLY A 17 11.46 12.92 1.85
N VAL A 18 10.77 11.82 2.10
CA VAL A 18 10.96 10.53 1.45
C VAL A 18 9.61 9.92 1.08
N ARG A 19 9.56 9.24 -0.07
CA ARG A 19 8.34 8.57 -0.51
C ARG A 19 8.14 7.28 0.32
N PRO A 20 6.93 7.02 0.85
CA PRO A 20 6.66 5.75 1.51
C PRO A 20 6.76 4.59 0.50
N ASN A 21 7.04 3.39 1.01
CA ASN A 21 7.19 2.19 0.19
C ASN A 21 6.14 1.11 0.49
N VAL A 22 5.30 1.30 1.51
CA VAL A 22 4.18 0.41 1.80
C VAL A 22 2.91 1.20 2.17
N VAL A 23 1.76 0.71 1.72
CA VAL A 23 0.43 1.11 2.20
C VAL A 23 -0.17 -0.06 2.97
N TYR A 24 -0.59 0.20 4.21
CA TYR A 24 -1.37 -0.73 5.02
C TYR A 24 -2.85 -0.44 4.86
N MET A 25 -3.63 -1.46 4.56
CA MET A 25 -5.09 -1.35 4.47
C MET A 25 -5.76 -2.70 4.73
N ASN A 26 -7.08 -2.71 4.89
CA ASN A 26 -7.84 -3.95 4.98
C ASN A 26 -8.31 -4.41 3.58
N GLN A 27 -8.92 -5.60 3.53
CA GLN A 27 -9.42 -6.20 2.29
C GLN A 27 -10.46 -5.32 1.58
N ALA A 28 -11.40 -4.71 2.32
CA ALA A 28 -12.46 -3.89 1.72
C ALA A 28 -11.90 -2.63 1.05
N HIS A 29 -10.96 -1.95 1.69
CA HIS A 29 -10.28 -0.79 1.09
C HIS A 29 -9.48 -1.16 -0.16
N TYR A 30 -8.86 -2.35 -0.15
CA TYR A 30 -8.14 -2.86 -1.30
C TYR A 30 -9.07 -3.20 -2.47
N GLU A 31 -10.25 -3.76 -2.21
CA GLU A 31 -11.26 -4.01 -3.24
C GLU A 31 -11.74 -2.71 -3.90
N TYR A 32 -12.08 -1.70 -3.09
CA TYR A 32 -12.43 -0.38 -3.64
C TYR A 32 -11.27 0.26 -4.43
N LEU A 33 -10.03 0.07 -4.00
CA LEU A 33 -8.88 0.52 -4.76
C LEU A 33 -8.81 -0.17 -6.13
N ARG A 34 -9.03 -1.49 -6.19
CA ARG A 34 -9.01 -2.24 -7.44
C ARG A 34 -10.12 -1.84 -8.41
N GLU A 35 -11.32 -1.58 -7.90
CA GLU A 35 -12.46 -1.16 -8.73
C GLU A 35 -12.20 0.17 -9.47
N GLU A 36 -11.40 1.05 -8.87
CA GLU A 36 -11.04 2.35 -9.46
C GLU A 36 -9.87 2.26 -10.46
N MET A 37 -9.29 1.08 -10.65
CA MET A 37 -8.12 0.88 -11.52
C MET A 37 -8.49 0.09 -12.78
N PRO A 38 -8.76 0.76 -13.92
CA PRO A 38 -9.15 0.08 -15.14
C PRO A 38 -8.01 -0.81 -15.66
N GLY A 39 -8.33 -2.06 -15.98
CA GLY A 39 -7.39 -3.01 -16.60
C GLY A 39 -6.50 -3.78 -15.62
N VAL A 40 -6.58 -3.51 -14.32
CA VAL A 40 -5.82 -4.24 -13.29
C VAL A 40 -6.50 -5.57 -12.96
N ARG A 41 -5.76 -6.68 -13.09
CA ARG A 41 -6.30 -8.04 -12.89
C ARG A 41 -5.71 -8.74 -11.67
N ALA A 42 -4.42 -8.51 -11.42
CA ALA A 42 -3.68 -9.10 -10.32
C ALA A 42 -3.26 -8.05 -9.28
N HIS A 43 -2.86 -8.53 -8.11
CA HIS A 43 -2.29 -7.68 -7.07
C HIS A 43 -1.00 -6.99 -7.53
N ASP A 44 -0.15 -7.72 -8.25
CA ASP A 44 1.11 -7.20 -8.75
C ASP A 44 0.91 -6.04 -9.73
N ASP A 45 -0.19 -6.03 -10.49
CA ASP A 45 -0.55 -4.91 -11.37
C ASP A 45 -0.89 -3.65 -10.55
N VAL A 46 -1.60 -3.80 -9.43
CA VAL A 46 -1.93 -2.69 -8.51
C VAL A 46 -0.65 -2.11 -7.94
N VAL A 47 0.22 -2.97 -7.43
CA VAL A 47 1.51 -2.58 -6.82
C VAL A 47 2.40 -1.90 -7.86
N ALA A 48 2.50 -2.46 -9.07
CA ALA A 48 3.25 -1.87 -10.17
C ALA A 48 2.71 -0.50 -10.58
N MET A 49 1.38 -0.32 -10.62
CA MET A 49 0.78 0.96 -10.98
C MET A 49 0.97 2.03 -9.91
N LEU A 50 0.91 1.65 -8.62
CA LEU A 50 1.14 2.58 -7.51
C LEU A 50 2.64 2.83 -7.24
N GLY A 51 3.50 1.89 -7.60
CA GLY A 51 4.92 1.87 -7.24
C GLY A 51 5.14 1.83 -5.72
N ILE A 52 4.20 1.24 -4.97
CA ILE A 52 4.21 1.11 -3.49
C ILE A 52 3.60 -0.25 -3.17
N ASP A 53 4.22 -1.00 -2.26
CA ASP A 53 3.69 -2.28 -1.80
C ASP A 53 2.37 -2.10 -1.03
N ILE A 54 1.51 -3.12 -1.07
CA ILE A 54 0.26 -3.13 -0.31
C ILE A 54 0.29 -4.28 0.69
N SER A 55 0.22 -3.94 1.98
CA SER A 55 0.12 -4.92 3.06
C SER A 55 -1.32 -4.97 3.59
N LEU A 56 -1.96 -6.13 3.43
CA LEU A 56 -3.32 -6.34 3.91
C LEU A 56 -3.34 -6.78 5.38
N ALA A 57 -4.09 -6.06 6.21
CA ALA A 57 -4.23 -6.36 7.62
C ALA A 57 -5.66 -6.10 8.11
N SER A 58 -6.27 -7.11 8.74
CA SER A 58 -7.67 -7.07 9.16
C SER A 58 -7.96 -6.07 10.29
N HIS A 59 -6.95 -5.72 11.09
CA HIS A 59 -7.06 -4.75 12.18
C HIS A 59 -6.92 -3.29 11.70
N VAL A 60 -6.65 -3.06 10.42
CA VAL A 60 -6.48 -1.71 9.87
C VAL A 60 -7.84 -1.12 9.54
N THR A 61 -8.29 -0.18 10.38
CA THR A 61 -9.53 0.55 10.18
C THR A 61 -9.39 1.68 9.15
N TYR A 62 -8.20 2.28 9.05
CA TYR A 62 -7.92 3.38 8.12
C TYR A 62 -6.65 3.11 7.33
N PRO A 63 -6.67 3.28 5.99
CA PRO A 63 -5.46 3.18 5.19
C PRO A 63 -4.40 4.16 5.67
N HIS A 64 -3.16 3.69 5.75
CA HIS A 64 -2.01 4.53 6.12
C HIS A 64 -0.75 4.06 5.41
N VAL A 65 0.20 4.96 5.25
CA VAL A 65 1.46 4.71 4.55
C VAL A 65 2.63 4.69 5.52
N ALA A 66 3.66 3.94 5.19
CA ALA A 66 4.89 3.89 5.98
C ALA A 66 6.12 3.61 5.11
N THR A 67 7.28 3.78 5.73
CA THR A 67 8.55 3.27 5.21
C THR A 67 8.88 1.98 5.96
N ALA A 68 8.65 0.83 5.32
CA ALA A 68 9.09 -0.46 5.82
C ALA A 68 10.53 -0.71 5.39
N GLN A 69 11.42 -0.95 6.35
CA GLN A 69 12.75 -1.46 6.05
C GLN A 69 12.65 -2.98 5.93
N PHE A 70 12.81 -3.51 4.71
CA PHE A 70 13.00 -4.94 4.54
C PHE A 70 14.33 -5.33 5.18
N ARG A 71 14.27 -5.91 6.37
CA ARG A 71 15.40 -6.63 6.95
C ARG A 71 15.40 -8.01 6.30
N GLU A 72 16.28 -8.23 5.34
CA GLU A 72 16.57 -9.60 4.89
C GLU A 72 16.91 -10.46 6.11
N GLN A 73 16.42 -11.71 6.11
CA GLN A 73 16.65 -12.81 7.09
C GLN A 73 15.69 -12.93 8.27
N ARG A 74 14.56 -13.61 8.03
CA ARG A 74 14.26 -14.92 8.62
C ARG A 74 13.00 -15.51 7.97
N ILE A 75 13.20 -16.31 6.92
CA ILE A 75 12.22 -17.34 6.57
C ILE A 75 12.32 -18.39 7.68
N LEU A 76 11.48 -18.26 8.72
CA LEU A 76 11.17 -19.40 9.57
C LEU A 76 10.10 -20.20 8.82
N VAL A 77 10.57 -21.13 7.98
CA VAL A 77 9.74 -22.28 7.59
C VAL A 77 9.49 -23.05 8.88
N SER A 78 8.23 -23.21 9.27
CA SER A 78 7.77 -24.16 10.29
C SER A 78 6.78 -25.10 9.64
#